data_AF-J9FKW6-F1
#
_entry.id   AF-J9FKW6-F1
#
_cell.length_a   1.000
_cell.length_b   1.000
_cell.length_c   1.000
_cell.angle_alpha   90.00
_cell.angle_beta   90.00
_cell.angle_gamma   90.00
#
_symmetry.space_group_name_H-M   'P 1'
#
loop_
_entity.id
_entity.type
_entity.pdbx_description
1 polymer ?
#
loop_
_entity_poly.entity_id
_entity_poly.type
_entity_poly.pdbx_seq_one_letter_code
_entity_poly.pdbx_strand_id
1 'polypeptide(L)'
;KKALTESDGDIDKAMEIIRKKGQAVAAKRSDREAAEGCVLAKKDGEFAAIIALKCETDFVAKNEDFIALTQAILDAAVANRCKTLDEVKALPMGNGTVQDAVTDRSGITGEK
;
A
#
# COMPACT_ATOMS: atom_id res chain seq x y z
N LYS A 1 22.62 4.20 2.29
CA LYS A 1 24.01 3.92 2.75
C LYS A 1 24.08 2.75 3.73
N LYS A 2 23.42 2.79 4.90
CA LYS A 2 23.45 1.67 5.88
C LYS A 2 23.06 0.31 5.29
N ALA A 3 21.94 0.21 4.59
CA ALA A 3 21.48 -1.04 4.00
C ALA A 3 22.46 -1.62 2.96
N LEU A 4 23.13 -0.77 2.17
CA LEU A 4 24.14 -1.19 1.20
C LEU A 4 25.44 -1.66 1.88
N THR A 5 25.76 -1.11 3.04
CA THR A 5 26.87 -1.58 3.88
C THR A 5 26.51 -2.92 4.55
N GLU A 6 25.28 -3.07 5.05
CA GLU A 6 24.78 -4.31 5.66
C GLU A 6 24.62 -5.45 4.63
N SER A 7 24.56 -5.12 3.34
CA SER A 7 24.47 -6.09 2.25
C SER A 7 25.79 -6.29 1.49
N ASP A 8 26.91 -5.75 1.98
CA ASP A 8 28.22 -5.84 1.32
C ASP A 8 28.21 -5.36 -0.15
N GLY A 9 27.40 -4.35 -0.46
CA GLY A 9 27.27 -3.80 -1.81
C GLY A 9 26.25 -4.51 -2.70
N ASP A 10 25.62 -5.58 -2.23
CA ASP A 10 24.55 -6.28 -2.95
C ASP A 10 23.27 -5.42 -2.94
N ILE A 11 22.87 -4.96 -4.13
CA ILE A 11 21.75 -4.02 -4.31
C ILE A 11 20.43 -4.70 -3.98
N ASP A 12 20.21 -5.95 -4.41
CA ASP A 12 18.95 -6.65 -4.21
C ASP A 12 18.74 -6.94 -2.72
N LYS A 13 19.80 -7.40 -2.03
CA LYS A 13 19.76 -7.55 -0.57
C LYS A 13 19.58 -6.21 0.14
N ALA A 14 20.21 -5.13 -0.32
CA ALA A 14 20.01 -3.81 0.26
C ALA A 14 18.54 -3.37 0.14
N MET A 15 17.90 -3.62 -1.01
CA MET A 15 16.48 -3.32 -1.21
C MET A 15 15.59 -4.14 -0.28
N GLU A 16 15.85 -5.43 -0.10
CA GLU A 16 15.12 -6.25 0.87
C GLU A 16 15.28 -5.73 2.30
N ILE A 17 16.49 -5.35 2.71
CA ILE A 17 16.75 -4.79 4.04
C ILE A 17 15.96 -3.49 4.23
N ILE A 18 15.94 -2.62 3.23
CA ILE A 18 15.16 -1.36 3.27
C ILE A 18 13.67 -1.67 3.40
N ARG A 19 13.14 -2.59 2.59
CA ARG A 19 11.73 -2.98 2.63
C ARG A 19 11.33 -3.54 3.99
N LYS A 20 12.08 -4.53 4.51
CA LYS A 20 11.83 -5.13 5.84
C LYS A 20 11.88 -4.08 6.97
N LYS A 21 12.82 -3.13 6.91
CA LYS A 21 12.86 -2.02 7.86
C LYS A 21 11.65 -1.08 7.73
N GLY A 22 11.23 -0.77 6.50
CA GLY A 22 10.02 0.01 6.24
C GLY A 22 8.77 -0.62 6.85
N GLN A 23 8.58 -1.92 6.64
CA GLN A 23 7.47 -2.68 7.22
C GLN A 23 7.48 -2.68 8.75
N ALA A 24 8.66 -2.84 9.36
CA ALA A 24 8.79 -2.77 10.82
C ALA A 24 8.45 -1.37 11.38
N VAL A 25 8.74 -0.30 10.64
CA VAL A 25 8.37 1.06 11.02
C VAL A 25 6.87 1.28 10.84
N ALA A 26 6.27 0.81 9.74
CA ALA A 26 4.83 0.87 9.50
C ALA A 26 4.04 0.15 10.61
N ALA A 27 4.49 -1.03 11.04
CA ALA A 27 3.86 -1.78 12.14
C ALA A 27 3.80 -0.97 13.45
N LYS A 28 4.85 -0.20 13.77
CA LYS A 28 4.89 0.68 14.96
C LYS A 28 3.96 1.89 14.87
N ARG A 29 3.42 2.19 13.70
CA ARG A 29 2.51 3.32 13.44
C ARG A 29 1.06 2.89 13.29
N SER A 30 0.78 1.60 13.40
CA SER A 30 -0.57 1.02 13.23
C SER A 30 -1.61 1.62 14.19
N ASP A 31 -1.19 2.09 15.37
CA ASP A 31 -2.08 2.71 16.37
C ASP A 31 -2.41 4.18 16.08
N ARG A 32 -1.79 4.80 15.06
CA ARG A 32 -2.08 6.20 14.73
C ARG A 32 -3.45 6.37 14.10
N GLU A 33 -3.99 7.57 14.23
CA GLU A 33 -5.23 7.95 13.57
C GLU A 33 -4.96 8.35 12.13
N ALA A 34 -5.70 7.75 11.19
CA ALA A 34 -5.66 8.10 9.77
C ALA A 34 -7.07 8.57 9.41
N ALA A 35 -7.26 9.89 9.28
CA ALA A 35 -8.56 10.51 8.99
C ALA A 35 -8.68 10.94 7.52
N GLU A 36 -7.56 11.23 6.87
CA GLU A 36 -7.47 11.61 5.47
C GLU A 36 -7.36 10.38 4.55
N GLY A 37 -7.40 10.58 3.23
CA GLY A 37 -7.22 9.50 2.28
C GLY A 37 -7.72 9.78 0.86
N CYS A 38 -7.68 8.75 0.04
CA CYS A 38 -8.20 8.73 -1.33
C CYS A 38 -9.37 7.75 -1.41
N VAL A 39 -10.48 8.19 -1.98
CA VAL A 39 -11.65 7.34 -2.24
C VAL A 39 -11.92 7.29 -3.73
N LEU A 40 -11.92 6.09 -4.31
CA LEU A 40 -12.19 5.87 -5.73
C LEU A 40 -13.29 4.82 -5.87
N ALA A 41 -14.08 4.95 -6.94
CA ALA A 41 -15.18 4.04 -7.25
C ALA A 41 -15.11 3.63 -8.73
N LYS A 42 -15.38 2.35 -9.00
CA LYS A 42 -15.42 1.82 -10.36
C LYS A 42 -16.51 0.78 -10.50
N LYS A 43 -17.14 0.76 -11.67
CA LYS A 43 -18.15 -0.21 -12.09
C LYS A 43 -17.63 -1.01 -13.29
N ASP A 44 -17.91 -2.30 -13.30
CA ASP A 44 -17.74 -3.22 -14.43
C ASP A 44 -18.98 -4.11 -14.57
N GLY A 45 -19.74 -3.91 -15.65
CA GLY A 45 -21.04 -4.56 -15.84
C GLY A 45 -22.02 -4.28 -14.69
N GLU A 46 -22.48 -5.33 -14.02
CA GLU A 46 -23.36 -5.22 -12.84
C GLU A 46 -22.61 -5.15 -11.51
N PHE A 47 -21.27 -5.25 -11.54
CA PHE A 47 -20.44 -5.18 -10.34
C PHE A 47 -19.87 -3.77 -10.16
N ALA A 48 -19.82 -3.29 -8.91
CA ALA A 48 -19.12 -2.05 -8.58
C ALA A 48 -18.41 -2.20 -7.25
N ALA A 49 -17.25 -1.55 -7.13
CA ALA A 49 -16.50 -1.46 -5.89
C ALA A 49 -16.13 0.00 -5.60
N ILE A 50 -15.99 0.29 -4.31
CA ILE A 50 -15.46 1.54 -3.78
C ILE A 50 -14.30 1.17 -2.87
N ILE A 51 -13.16 1.80 -3.07
CA ILE A 51 -11.98 1.64 -2.20
C ILE A 51 -11.69 2.99 -1.55
N ALA A 52 -11.55 2.98 -0.23
CA ALA A 52 -11.09 4.11 0.57
C ALA A 52 -9.74 3.74 1.18
N LEU A 53 -8.65 4.27 0.62
CA LEU A 53 -7.32 4.13 1.18
C LEU A 53 -7.02 5.33 2.08
N LYS A 54 -6.81 5.08 3.38
CA LYS A 54 -6.61 6.14 4.38
C LYS A 54 -5.14 6.48 4.57
N CYS A 55 -4.86 7.71 4.98
CA CYS A 55 -3.56 8.22 5.41
C CYS A 55 -3.74 9.27 6.53
N GLU A 56 -2.64 9.81 7.06
CA GLU A 56 -2.68 10.79 8.16
C GLU A 56 -2.89 12.21 7.62
N THR A 57 -2.33 12.56 6.46
CA THR A 57 -2.36 13.92 5.90
C THR A 57 -2.95 14.02 4.49
N ASP A 58 -3.47 15.20 4.15
CA ASP A 58 -4.00 15.49 2.81
C ASP A 58 -2.88 15.57 1.75
N PHE A 59 -1.65 15.91 2.14
CA PHE A 59 -0.48 15.89 1.27
C PHE A 59 -0.19 14.49 0.73
N VAL A 60 -0.30 13.45 1.58
CA VAL A 60 -0.16 12.06 1.14
C VAL A 60 -1.37 11.63 0.30
N ALA A 61 -2.59 12.00 0.71
CA ALA A 61 -3.81 11.67 -0.03
C ALA A 61 -3.79 12.19 -1.49
N LYS A 62 -3.16 13.33 -1.73
CA LYS A 62 -3.05 13.98 -3.05
C LYS A 62 -1.82 13.53 -3.85
N ASN A 63 -0.94 12.70 -3.28
CA ASN A 63 0.25 12.22 -3.96
C ASN A 63 -0.13 11.26 -5.09
N GLU A 64 0.46 11.46 -6.28
CA GLU A 64 0.15 10.67 -7.48
C GLU A 64 0.36 9.16 -7.26
N ASP A 65 1.40 8.75 -6.55
CA ASP A 65 1.65 7.34 -6.26
C ASP A 65 0.59 6.74 -5.33
N PHE A 66 0.08 7.52 -4.38
CA PHE A 66 -0.95 7.08 -3.44
C PHE A 66 -2.29 6.90 -4.14
N ILE A 67 -2.62 7.84 -5.03
CA ILE A 67 -3.80 7.74 -5.92
C ILE A 67 -3.65 6.54 -6.86
N ALA A 68 -2.46 6.35 -7.46
CA ALA A 68 -2.19 5.22 -8.35
C ALA A 68 -2.29 3.87 -7.61
N LEU A 69 -1.81 3.78 -6.38
CA LEU A 69 -1.99 2.59 -5.54
C LEU A 69 -3.48 2.33 -5.26
N THR A 70 -4.23 3.36 -4.88
CA THR A 70 -5.68 3.26 -4.64
C THR A 70 -6.41 2.77 -5.90
N GLN A 71 -6.03 3.29 -7.07
CA GLN A 71 -6.59 2.89 -8.36
C GLN A 71 -6.25 1.43 -8.69
N ALA A 72 -5.00 1.01 -8.50
CA ALA A 72 -4.57 -0.37 -8.74
C ALA A 72 -5.32 -1.37 -7.84
N ILE A 73 -5.53 -1.02 -6.57
CA ILE A 73 -6.32 -1.84 -5.63
C ILE A 73 -7.77 -1.93 -6.10
N LEU A 74 -8.37 -0.80 -6.50
CA LEU A 74 -9.75 -0.76 -7.02
C LEU A 74 -9.91 -1.61 -8.28
N ASP A 75 -8.98 -1.50 -9.22
CA ASP A 75 -9.01 -2.27 -10.46
C ASP A 75 -8.90 -3.76 -10.19
N ALA A 76 -8.00 -4.17 -9.29
CA ALA A 76 -7.86 -5.55 -8.87
C ALA A 76 -9.13 -6.07 -8.16
N ALA A 77 -9.73 -5.27 -7.27
CA ALA A 77 -10.96 -5.63 -6.56
C ALA A 77 -12.15 -5.81 -7.53
N VAL A 78 -12.28 -4.94 -8.53
CA VAL A 78 -13.34 -5.05 -9.55
C VAL A 78 -13.10 -6.27 -10.44
N ALA A 79 -11.89 -6.48 -10.93
CA ALA A 79 -11.55 -7.61 -11.80
C ALA A 79 -11.81 -8.97 -11.12
N ASN A 80 -11.57 -9.05 -9.81
CA ASN A 80 -11.79 -10.26 -9.02
C ASN A 80 -13.17 -10.30 -8.34
N ARG A 81 -14.01 -9.28 -8.56
CA ARG A 81 -15.34 -9.14 -7.96
C ARG A 81 -15.36 -9.33 -6.43
N CYS A 82 -14.35 -8.79 -5.76
CA CYS A 82 -14.16 -8.93 -4.31
C CYS A 82 -15.32 -8.29 -3.53
N LYS A 83 -15.87 -9.03 -2.57
CA LYS A 83 -17.01 -8.59 -1.75
C LYS A 83 -16.60 -8.22 -0.33
N THR A 84 -15.40 -8.61 0.09
CA THR A 84 -14.90 -8.38 1.43
C THR A 84 -13.53 -7.72 1.41
N LEU A 85 -13.20 -7.02 2.50
CA LEU A 85 -11.89 -6.40 2.65
C LEU A 85 -10.76 -7.43 2.67
N ASP A 86 -10.99 -8.60 3.25
CA ASP A 86 -9.98 -9.66 3.34
C ASP A 86 -9.67 -10.26 1.97
N GLU A 87 -10.67 -10.42 1.10
CA GLU A 87 -10.46 -10.78 -0.30
C GLU A 87 -9.58 -9.75 -1.01
N VAL A 88 -9.86 -8.46 -0.83
CA VAL A 88 -9.07 -7.37 -1.44
C VAL A 88 -7.63 -7.38 -0.92
N LYS A 89 -7.44 -7.50 0.40
CA LYS A 89 -6.11 -7.51 1.04
C LYS A 89 -5.24 -8.67 0.55
N ALA A 90 -5.85 -9.81 0.26
CA ALA A 90 -5.16 -11.01 -0.18
C ALA A 90 -4.83 -11.03 -1.69
N LEU A 91 -5.37 -10.10 -2.48
CA LEU A 91 -5.09 -10.05 -3.92
C LEU A 91 -3.58 -9.81 -4.18
N PRO A 92 -3.02 -10.43 -5.22
CA PRO A 92 -1.63 -10.21 -5.61
C PRO A 92 -1.44 -8.76 -6.10
N MET A 93 -0.36 -8.13 -5.62
CA MET A 93 0.03 -6.76 -5.98
C MET A 93 1.56 -6.63 -5.91
N GLY A 94 2.21 -6.39 -7.06
CA GLY A 94 3.67 -6.34 -7.15
C GLY A 94 4.32 -7.65 -6.69
N ASN A 95 5.27 -7.56 -5.76
CA ASN A 95 6.01 -8.71 -5.21
C ASN A 95 5.30 -9.37 -3.99
N GLY A 96 4.03 -9.06 -3.74
CA GLY A 96 3.30 -9.58 -2.60
C GLY A 96 1.79 -9.41 -2.77
N THR A 97 1.12 -9.06 -1.69
CA THR A 97 -0.33 -8.82 -1.65
C THR A 97 -0.66 -7.32 -1.62
N VAL A 98 -1.92 -6.97 -1.78
CA VAL A 98 -2.42 -5.61 -1.53
C VAL A 98 -2.06 -5.14 -0.11
N GLN A 99 -2.17 -6.02 0.90
CA GLN A 99 -1.78 -5.68 2.26
C GLN A 99 -0.28 -5.35 2.38
N ASP A 100 0.58 -6.08 1.68
CA ASP A 100 2.01 -5.79 1.64
C ASP A 100 2.27 -4.44 0.96
N ALA A 101 1.61 -4.16 -0.16
CA ALA A 101 1.76 -2.90 -0.88
C ALA A 101 1.34 -1.69 -0.04
N VAL A 102 0.26 -1.80 0.73
CA VAL A 102 -0.17 -0.75 1.68
C VAL A 102 0.84 -0.57 2.80
N THR A 103 1.36 -1.66 3.37
CA THR A 103 2.38 -1.63 4.43
C THR A 103 3.69 -1.01 3.93
N ASP A 104 4.11 -1.35 2.72
CA ASP A 104 5.31 -0.81 2.09
C ASP A 104 5.15 0.70 1.82
N ARG A 105 3.96 1.14 1.37
CA ARG A 105 3.65 2.57 1.17
C ARG A 105 3.72 3.35 2.48
N SER A 106 3.20 2.80 3.58
CA SER A 106 3.33 3.38 4.93
C SER A 106 4.80 3.58 5.35
N GLY A 107 5.67 2.61 5.00
CA GLY A 107 7.11 2.71 5.21
C GLY A 107 7.77 3.85 4.42
N ILE A 108 7.28 4.13 3.20
CA ILE A 108 7.78 5.19 2.31
C ILE A 108 7.29 6.57 2.77
N THR A 109 5.99 6.72 3.03
CA THR A 109 5.38 8.02 3.34
C THR A 109 5.70 8.52 4.73
N GLY A 110 5.94 7.62 5.68
CA GLY A 110 6.06 8.01 7.08
C GLY A 110 4.75 7.91 7.87
N GLU A 111 3.64 7.58 7.20
CA GLU A 111 2.27 7.63 7.73
C GLU A 111 1.64 6.24 7.78
N LYS A 112 0.56 6.08 8.55
CA LYS A 112 -0.27 4.88 8.56
C LYS A 112 -0.99 4.64 7.23
#